data_AF-A0A1B6ETN7-F1
#
_entry.id   AF-A0A1B6ETN7-F1
#
_cell.length_a   1.000
_cell.length_b   1.000
_cell.length_c   1.000
_cell.angle_alpha   90.00
_cell.angle_beta   90.00
_cell.angle_gamma   90.00
#
_symmetry.space_group_name_H-M   'P 1'
#
loop_
_entity.id
_entity.type
_entity.pdbx_description
1 polymer ?
#
loop_
_entity_poly.entity_id
_entity_poly.type
_entity_poly.pdbx_seq_one_letter_code
_entity_poly.pdbx_strand_id
1 'polypeptide(L)'
;RVLVLQKKAIRILAELTPQESCRQAFEELGILTVVSLYICEAICYTIAQKPAHLGNNHNYYTRNAHDYALPTHHLTLSEKKPTYMGRKLFNQLPGDLKRRREDKNFKT
;
A
#
# COMPACT_ATOMS: atom_id res chain seq x y z
N ARG A 1 10.31 10.76 12.53
CA ARG A 1 10.27 12.21 12.24
C ARG A 1 9.95 12.55 10.76
N VAL A 2 9.57 11.58 9.92
CA VAL A 2 9.26 11.83 8.48
C VAL A 2 7.90 12.51 8.25
N LEU A 3 6.87 12.14 9.00
CA LEU A 3 5.52 12.72 8.85
C LEU A 3 5.50 14.23 9.14
N VAL A 4 6.26 14.66 10.15
CA VAL A 4 6.41 16.08 10.49
C VAL A 4 7.13 16.85 9.38
N LEU A 5 8.16 16.24 8.77
CA LEU A 5 8.89 16.86 7.66
C LEU A 5 8.01 17.00 6.42
N GLN A 6 7.25 15.95 6.06
CA GLN A 6 6.31 16.03 4.94
C GLN A 6 5.28 17.14 5.18
N LYS A 7 4.67 17.19 6.36
CA LYS A 7 3.67 18.22 6.69
C LYS A 7 4.25 19.63 6.63
N LYS A 8 5.51 19.83 7.06
CA LYS A 8 6.22 21.11 6.92
C LYS A 8 6.44 21.49 5.46
N ALA A 9 6.86 20.55 4.62
CA ALA A 9 7.04 20.80 3.18
C ALA A 9 5.72 21.20 2.51
N ILE A 10 4.63 20.47 2.77
CA ILE A 10 3.29 20.80 2.25
C ILE A 10 2.82 22.17 2.72
N ARG A 11 3.07 22.50 3.99
CA ARG A 11 2.74 23.83 4.54
C ARG A 11 3.46 24.96 3.80
N ILE A 12 4.73 24.76 3.43
CA ILE A 12 5.50 25.73 2.64
C ILE A 12 4.96 25.83 1.22
N LEU A 13 4.69 24.70 0.57
CA LEU A 13 4.20 24.66 -0.82
C LEU A 13 2.82 25.30 -1.00
N ALA A 14 1.96 25.20 0.01
CA ALA A 14 0.61 25.76 -0.01
C ALA A 14 0.47 27.09 0.77
N GLU A 15 1.60 27.70 1.16
CA GLU A 15 1.66 28.99 1.88
C GLU A 15 0.75 29.08 3.12
N LEU A 16 0.58 27.97 3.85
CA LEU A 16 -0.36 27.89 4.97
C LEU A 16 0.23 28.41 6.29
N THR A 17 -0.55 29.21 7.02
CA THR A 17 -0.23 29.70 8.37
C THR A 17 -0.20 28.57 9.41
N PRO A 18 0.59 28.66 10.51
CA PRO A 18 0.81 27.55 11.43
C PRO A 18 -0.44 26.82 11.98
N GLN A 19 -1.56 27.54 12.11
CA GLN A 19 -2.83 27.02 12.64
C GLN A 19 -3.69 26.31 11.57
N GLU A 20 -3.47 26.60 10.29
CA GLU A 20 -4.25 26.02 9.20
C GLU A 20 -3.99 24.53 9.02
N SER A 21 -5.04 23.81 8.60
CA SER A 21 -4.97 22.39 8.32
C SER A 21 -4.29 22.13 6.97
N CYS A 22 -3.29 21.26 6.96
CA CYS A 22 -2.65 20.81 5.71
C CYS A 22 -3.49 19.79 4.93
N ARG A 23 -4.64 19.34 5.45
CA ARG A 23 -5.43 18.26 4.82
C ARG A 23 -5.83 18.63 3.39
N GLN A 24 -6.44 19.80 3.22
CA GLN A 24 -6.89 20.28 1.93
C GLN A 24 -5.72 20.46 0.95
N ALA A 25 -4.59 20.99 1.43
CA ALA A 25 -3.38 21.14 0.63
C ALA A 25 -2.81 19.81 0.10
N PHE A 26 -2.92 18.70 0.84
CA PHE A 26 -2.52 17.38 0.32
C PHE A 26 -3.39 16.96 -0.88
N GLU A 27 -4.69 17.23 -0.83
CA GLU A 27 -5.64 16.90 -1.90
C GLU A 27 -5.43 17.80 -3.12
N GLU A 28 -5.29 19.11 -2.90
CA GLU A 28 -5.08 20.11 -3.96
C GLU A 28 -3.74 19.96 -4.69
N LEU A 29 -2.66 19.64 -3.96
CA LEU A 29 -1.36 19.38 -4.56
C LEU A 29 -1.27 17.99 -5.19
N GLY A 30 -2.26 17.11 -4.96
CA GLY A 30 -2.23 15.73 -5.43
C GLY A 30 -1.11 14.89 -4.81
N ILE A 31 -0.64 15.25 -3.62
CA ILE A 31 0.49 14.58 -2.97
C ILE A 31 -0.03 13.53 -1.99
N LEU A 32 0.47 12.30 -2.13
CA LEU A 32 0.17 11.23 -1.18
C LEU A 32 0.90 11.44 0.16
N THR A 33 0.23 11.12 1.26
CA THR A 33 0.90 11.06 2.57
C THR A 33 1.96 9.98 2.60
N VAL A 34 2.98 10.09 3.45
CA VAL A 34 4.00 9.01 3.60
C VAL A 34 3.36 7.66 3.90
N VAL A 35 2.25 7.63 4.66
CA VAL A 35 1.54 6.38 4.98
C VAL A 35 0.90 5.80 3.71
N SER A 36 0.22 6.63 2.93
CA SER A 36 -0.38 6.23 1.66
C SER A 36 0.69 5.74 0.67
N LEU A 37 1.82 6.45 0.56
CA LEU A 37 2.98 6.06 -0.24
C LEU A 37 3.52 4.69 0.19
N TYR A 38 3.69 4.47 1.49
CA TYR A 38 4.15 3.19 2.01
C TYR A 38 3.19 2.04 1.66
N ILE A 39 1.88 2.27 1.78
CA ILE A 39 0.88 1.26 1.42
C ILE A 39 0.96 0.92 -0.07
N CYS A 40 0.97 1.94 -0.94
CA CYS A 40 1.08 1.77 -2.38
C CYS A 40 2.37 1.04 -2.77
N GLU A 41 3.51 1.48 -2.24
CA GLU A 41 4.81 0.92 -2.57
C GLU A 41 4.96 -0.53 -2.06
N ALA A 42 4.51 -0.83 -0.84
CA ALA A 42 4.54 -2.19 -0.31
C ALA A 42 3.69 -3.16 -1.14
N ILE A 43 2.53 -2.70 -1.62
CA ILE A 43 1.67 -3.45 -2.53
C ILE A 43 2.37 -3.67 -3.88
N CYS A 44 2.87 -2.60 -4.51
CA CYS A 44 3.56 -2.67 -5.81
C CYS A 44 4.78 -3.59 -5.75
N TYR A 45 5.59 -3.45 -4.71
CA TYR A 45 6.72 -4.33 -4.44
C TYR A 45 6.29 -5.79 -4.34
N THR A 46 5.18 -6.09 -3.65
CA THR A 46 4.68 -7.46 -3.54
C THR A 46 4.19 -8.01 -4.88
N ILE A 47 3.50 -7.20 -5.68
CA ILE A 47 3.05 -7.58 -7.03
C ILE A 47 4.25 -7.92 -7.91
N ALA A 48 5.32 -7.11 -7.86
CA ALA A 48 6.55 -7.33 -8.61
C ALA A 48 7.25 -8.66 -8.26
N GLN A 49 7.17 -9.08 -6.99
CA GLN A 49 7.73 -10.36 -6.53
C GLN A 49 6.91 -11.59 -6.96
N LYS A 50 5.68 -11.42 -7.46
CA LYS A 50 4.78 -12.49 -7.92
C LYS A 50 4.68 -13.70 -6.96
N PRO A 51 4.38 -13.50 -5.65
CA PRO A 51 4.27 -14.61 -4.71
C PRO A 51 3.08 -15.53 -5.05
N ALA A 52 3.14 -16.76 -4.54
CA ALA A 52 2.10 -17.76 -4.79
C ALA A 52 0.73 -17.32 -4.23
N HIS A 53 -0.30 -17.61 -5.03
CA HIS A 53 -1.69 -17.42 -4.67
C HIS A 53 -2.24 -18.62 -3.89
N LEU A 54 -3.21 -18.37 -3.01
CA LEU A 54 -3.92 -19.42 -2.29
C LEU A 54 -4.72 -20.33 -3.24
N GLY A 55 -5.20 -19.79 -4.36
CA GLY A 55 -5.91 -20.57 -5.38
C GLY A 55 -5.05 -21.60 -6.11
N ASN A 56 -3.72 -21.46 -6.11
CA ASN A 56 -2.84 -22.36 -6.85
C ASN A 56 -2.83 -23.80 -6.31
N ASN A 57 -3.34 -24.02 -5.09
CA ASN A 57 -3.35 -25.33 -4.44
C ASN A 57 -4.64 -26.12 -4.69
N HIS A 58 -5.62 -25.54 -5.37
CA HIS A 58 -6.94 -26.15 -5.57
C HIS A 58 -7.39 -26.05 -7.04
N ASN A 59 -8.03 -27.10 -7.55
CA ASN A 59 -8.58 -27.12 -8.91
C ASN A 59 -9.98 -26.48 -9.00
N TYR A 60 -10.49 -25.90 -7.92
CA TYR A 60 -11.81 -25.29 -7.84
C TYR A 60 -11.74 -23.86 -7.28
N TYR A 61 -12.76 -23.05 -7.57
CA TYR A 61 -12.81 -21.67 -7.13
C TYR A 61 -12.99 -21.57 -5.61
N THR A 62 -12.01 -20.98 -4.94
CA THR A 62 -12.09 -20.63 -3.51
C THR A 62 -12.32 -19.13 -3.35
N ARG A 63 -13.00 -18.74 -2.27
CA ARG A 63 -13.34 -17.33 -1.98
C ARG A 63 -12.11 -16.41 -1.99
N ASN A 64 -10.97 -16.92 -1.52
CA ASN A 64 -9.73 -16.17 -1.39
C ASN A 64 -8.68 -16.61 -2.44
N ALA A 65 -9.10 -17.20 -3.57
CA ALA A 65 -8.18 -17.74 -4.57
C ALA A 65 -7.17 -16.70 -5.08
N HIS A 66 -7.58 -15.43 -5.17
CA HIS A 66 -6.75 -14.32 -5.64
C HIS A 66 -5.87 -13.67 -4.56
N ASP A 67 -5.98 -14.12 -3.31
CA ASP A 67 -5.14 -13.63 -2.21
C ASP A 67 -3.77 -14.29 -2.25
N TYR A 68 -2.78 -13.60 -1.72
CA TYR A 68 -1.44 -14.14 -1.52
C TYR A 68 -1.35 -14.95 -0.24
N ALA A 69 -0.59 -16.04 -0.28
CA ALA A 69 -0.28 -16.82 0.90
C ALA A 69 0.60 -16.01 1.88
N LEU A 70 0.11 -15.85 3.11
CA LEU A 70 0.87 -15.25 4.19
C LEU A 70 1.69 -16.34 4.90
N PRO A 71 3.02 -16.25 4.93
CA PRO A 71 3.84 -17.25 5.59
C PRO A 71 3.65 -17.20 7.11
N THR A 72 3.49 -18.37 7.72
CA THR A 72 3.48 -18.52 9.19
C THR A 72 4.82 -18.09 9.76
N HIS A 73 4.80 -17.33 10.85
CA HIS A 73 6.00 -16.83 11.50
C HIS A 73 5.72 -16.58 12.99
N HIS A 74 6.79 -16.56 13.80
CA HIS A 74 6.70 -16.35 15.25
C HIS A 74 7.19 -14.96 15.70
N LEU A 75 7.97 -14.27 14.86
CA LEU A 75 8.62 -13.01 15.20
C LEU A 75 7.87 -11.83 14.60
N THR A 76 7.62 -10.80 15.42
CA THR A 76 7.04 -9.51 14.96
C THR A 76 7.92 -8.80 13.93
N LEU A 77 9.23 -9.09 13.93
CA LEU A 77 10.14 -8.60 12.88
C LEU A 77 9.72 -9.07 11.49
N SER A 78 9.20 -10.30 11.36
CA SER A 78 8.70 -10.84 10.10
C SER A 78 7.48 -10.06 9.62
N GLU A 79 6.59 -9.64 10.53
CA GLU A 79 5.42 -8.82 10.19
C GLU A 79 5.78 -7.44 9.67
N LYS A 80 6.86 -6.86 10.22
CA LYS A 80 7.36 -5.53 9.84
C LYS A 80 8.03 -5.50 8.48
N LYS A 81 8.40 -6.65 7.90
CA LYS A 81 9.03 -6.70 6.59
C LYS A 81 8.02 -6.25 5.51
N PRO A 82 8.42 -5.38 4.56
CA PRO A 82 7.56 -4.98 3.45
C PRO A 82 7.03 -6.15 2.63
N THR A 83 7.79 -7.24 2.52
CA THR A 83 7.37 -8.48 1.86
C THR A 83 6.13 -9.12 2.51
N TYR A 84 6.05 -9.10 3.85
CA TYR A 84 4.93 -9.65 4.58
C TYR A 84 3.77 -8.65 4.61
N MET A 85 4.06 -7.40 5.00
CA MET A 85 3.05 -6.36 5.10
C MET A 85 2.40 -6.06 3.75
N GLY A 86 3.16 -6.07 2.66
CA GLY A 86 2.64 -5.86 1.32
C GLY A 86 1.67 -6.96 0.88
N ARG A 87 1.93 -8.23 1.18
CA ARG A 87 0.95 -9.33 0.98
C ARG A 87 -0.31 -9.13 1.82
N LYS A 88 -0.14 -8.74 3.08
CA LYS A 88 -1.26 -8.49 4.00
C LYS A 88 -2.14 -7.34 3.51
N LEU A 89 -1.54 -6.22 3.10
CA LEU A 89 -2.22 -5.05 2.53
C LEU A 89 -2.91 -5.40 1.21
N PHE A 90 -2.22 -6.15 0.34
CA PHE A 90 -2.78 -6.63 -0.92
C PHE A 90 -4.07 -7.43 -0.70
N ASN A 91 -4.08 -8.35 0.27
CA ASN A 91 -5.25 -9.19 0.55
C ASN A 91 -6.45 -8.38 1.07
N GLN A 92 -6.26 -7.15 1.54
CA GLN A 92 -7.36 -6.25 1.94
C GLN A 92 -7.96 -5.45 0.77
N LEU A 93 -7.36 -5.52 -0.42
CA LEU A 93 -7.89 -4.79 -1.56
C LEU A 93 -9.24 -5.36 -2.04
N PRO A 94 -10.16 -4.50 -2.53
CA PRO A 94 -11.35 -4.94 -3.24
C PRO A 94 -11.01 -5.84 -4.44
N GLY A 95 -11.88 -6.82 -4.72
CA GLY A 95 -11.67 -7.79 -5.80
C GLY A 95 -11.40 -7.16 -7.16
N ASP A 96 -12.03 -6.00 -7.46
CA ASP A 96 -11.80 -5.26 -8.70
C ASP A 96 -10.36 -4.79 -8.85
N LEU A 97 -9.76 -4.25 -7.78
CA LEU A 97 -8.37 -3.81 -7.78
C LEU A 97 -7.41 -5.00 -7.85
N LYS A 98 -7.78 -6.14 -7.24
CA LYS A 98 -6.97 -7.36 -7.30
C LYS A 98 -6.90 -7.96 -8.72
N ARG A 99 -7.90 -7.71 -9.56
CA ARG A 99 -7.97 -8.21 -10.95
C ARG A 99 -7.23 -7.34 -11.95
N ARG A 100 -7.13 -6.02 -11.71
CA ARG A 100 -6.45 -5.04 -12.60
C ARG A 100 -4.91 -5.15 -12.63
N ARG A 101 -4.34 -6.30 -12.27
CA ARG A 101 -2.92 -6.47 -11.90
C ARG A 101 -1.91 -6.42 -13.05
N GLU A 102 -2.35 -6.37 -14.30
CA GLU A 102 -1.44 -6.37 -15.45
C GLU A 102 -1.08 -4.98 -15.96
N ASP A 103 -1.78 -3.94 -15.53
CA ASP A 103 -1.56 -2.60 -16.04
C ASP A 103 -0.66 -1.80 -15.11
N LYS A 104 0.45 -1.30 -15.67
CA LYS A 104 1.50 -0.43 -15.11
C LYS A 104 1.00 0.94 -14.61
N ASN A 105 -0.23 1.03 -14.12
CA ASN A 105 -0.97 2.26 -13.90
C ASN A 105 -1.32 2.51 -12.44
N PHE A 106 -0.52 2.02 -11.49
CA PHE A 106 -0.41 2.73 -10.22
C PHE A 106 0.41 4.00 -10.50
N LYS A 107 -0.25 5.02 -11.07
CA LYS A 107 0.38 6.31 -11.34
C LYS A 107 0.97 6.82 -10.03
N THR A 108 2.29 6.94 -10.04
CA THR A 108 3.06 7.73 -9.06
C THR A 108 2.93 9.20 -9.41
#